data_AF-A0A9Q0ZYY5-F1
#
_entry.id   AF-A0A9Q0ZYY5-F1
#
_cell.length_a   1.000
_cell.length_b   1.000
_cell.length_c   1.000
_cell.angle_alpha   90.00
_cell.angle_beta   90.00
_cell.angle_gamma   90.00
#
_symmetry.space_group_name_H-M   'P 1'
#
loop_
_entity.id
_entity.type
_entity.pdbx_description
1 polymer ?
#
loop_
_entity_poly.entity_id
_entity_poly.type
_entity_poly.pdbx_seq_one_letter_code
_entity_poly.pdbx_strand_id
1 'polypeptide(L)'
;MDRQQQFLLYIFSCFSFLLLLSENTSVYGSSHHHHHHHHHRHRHLFDFRPSKLFVFGDSYVDTGNSRISLATSWKVPYGITFPGKPAGRFSDGRVLTDFLGKWCFWIPL
;
A
#
# COMPACT_ATOMS: atom_id res chain seq x y z
N MET A 1 -19.05 -33.49 -17.14
CA MET A 1 -18.76 -32.07 -16.86
C MET A 1 -19.75 -31.24 -17.63
N ASP A 2 -20.51 -30.40 -16.93
CA ASP A 2 -21.55 -29.59 -17.55
C ASP A 2 -20.95 -28.40 -18.30
N ARG A 3 -21.68 -27.89 -19.30
CA ARG A 3 -21.27 -26.74 -20.13
C ARG A 3 -20.81 -25.53 -19.30
N GLN A 4 -21.43 -25.33 -18.14
CA GLN A 4 -21.08 -24.27 -17.18
C GLN A 4 -19.68 -24.48 -16.58
N GLN A 5 -19.33 -25.71 -16.24
CA GLN A 5 -18.01 -26.04 -15.70
C GLN A 5 -16.92 -25.85 -16.76
N GLN A 6 -17.18 -26.22 -18.02
CA GLN A 6 -16.25 -25.98 -19.12
C GLN A 6 -16.01 -24.49 -19.37
N PHE A 7 -17.07 -23.67 -19.29
CA PHE A 7 -16.96 -22.22 -19.43
C PHE A 7 -16.13 -21.59 -18.31
N LEU A 8 -16.36 -22.00 -17.06
CA LEU A 8 -15.58 -21.54 -15.91
C LEU A 8 -14.11 -21.93 -16.01
N LEU A 9 -13.82 -23.16 -16.44
CA LEU A 9 -12.44 -23.61 -16.65
C LEU A 9 -11.73 -22.85 -17.78
N TYR A 10 -12.47 -22.49 -18.84
CA TYR A 10 -11.92 -21.66 -19.91
C TYR A 10 -11.56 -20.26 -19.41
N ILE A 11 -12.45 -19.61 -18.64
CA ILE A 11 -12.17 -18.31 -18.02
C ILE A 11 -10.94 -18.39 -17.11
N PHE A 12 -10.88 -19.43 -16.27
CA PHE A 12 -9.76 -19.61 -15.35
C PHE A 12 -8.42 -19.84 -16.08
N SER A 13 -8.45 -20.62 -17.17
CA SER A 13 -7.29 -20.85 -18.04
C SER A 13 -6.84 -19.55 -18.72
N CYS A 14 -7.76 -18.77 -19.29
CA CYS A 14 -7.45 -17.48 -19.89
C CYS A 14 -6.85 -16.49 -18.89
N PHE A 15 -7.42 -16.39 -17.69
CA PHE A 15 -6.90 -15.51 -16.64
C PHE A 15 -5.48 -15.91 -16.21
N SER A 16 -5.23 -17.21 -16.02
CA SER A 16 -3.91 -17.73 -15.67
C SER A 16 -2.88 -17.48 -16.78
N PHE A 17 -3.28 -17.62 -18.04
CA PHE A 17 -2.43 -17.32 -19.20
C PHE A 17 -2.13 -15.82 -19.33
N LEU A 18 -3.11 -14.94 -19.08
CA LEU A 18 -2.90 -13.49 -19.05
C LEU A 18 -1.95 -13.06 -17.94
N LEU A 19 -2.03 -13.70 -16.76
CA LEU A 19 -1.07 -13.47 -15.67
C LEU A 19 0.35 -13.91 -16.04
N LEU A 20 0.50 -15.00 -16.79
CA LEU A 20 1.80 -15.46 -17.30
C LEU A 20 2.38 -14.55 -18.38
N LEU A 21 1.52 -13.92 -19.19
CA LEU A 21 1.92 -12.97 -20.24
C LEU A 21 2.13 -11.55 -19.74
N SER A 22 1.73 -11.24 -18.50
CA SER A 22 2.05 -9.95 -17.89
C SER A 22 3.55 -9.91 -17.64
N GLU A 23 4.29 -9.38 -18.61
CA GLU A 23 5.66 -8.93 -18.38
C GLU A 23 5.65 -8.04 -17.14
N ASN A 24 6.54 -8.34 -16.19
CA ASN A 24 6.80 -7.47 -15.05
C ASN A 24 7.40 -6.17 -15.61
N THR A 25 6.54 -5.26 -16.04
CA THR A 25 6.93 -3.91 -16.39
C THR A 25 7.50 -3.30 -15.11
N SER A 26 8.82 -3.40 -14.97
CA SER A 26 9.55 -2.71 -13.93
C SER A 26 9.25 -1.23 -14.13
N VAL A 27 8.42 -0.68 -13.24
CA VAL A 27 8.16 0.76 -13.22
C VAL A 27 9.47 1.40 -12.79
N TYR A 28 10.23 1.91 -13.76
CA TYR A 28 11.40 2.74 -13.51
C TYR A 28 10.93 4.02 -12.84
N GLY A 29 10.94 4.02 -11.51
CA GLY A 29 10.77 5.23 -10.73
C GLY A 29 11.94 6.16 -11.02
N SER A 30 11.69 7.29 -11.71
CA SER A 30 12.69 8.34 -11.86
C SER A 30 12.93 8.98 -10.49
N SER A 31 14.06 8.64 -9.87
CA SER A 31 14.56 9.34 -8.69
C SER A 31 15.15 10.67 -9.14
N HIS A 32 14.43 11.77 -8.88
CA HIS A 32 14.99 13.12 -8.98
C HIS A 32 16.02 13.31 -7.85
N HIS A 33 17.27 12.94 -8.14
CA HIS A 33 18.42 13.14 -7.27
C HIS A 33 18.78 14.63 -7.19
N HIS A 34 18.45 15.28 -6.07
CA HIS A 34 19.11 16.51 -5.67
C HIS A 34 20.45 16.15 -5.01
N HIS A 35 21.53 16.48 -5.70
CA HIS A 35 22.91 16.34 -5.24
C HIS A 35 23.15 17.10 -3.93
N HIS A 36 23.51 16.39 -2.87
CA HIS A 36 24.38 16.93 -1.82
C HIS A 36 25.42 15.87 -1.43
N HIS A 37 26.69 16.28 -1.52
CA HIS A 37 27.87 15.47 -1.26
C HIS A 37 28.07 15.14 0.24
N HIS A 38 28.58 13.94 0.53
CA HIS A 38 29.80 13.62 1.31
C HIS A 38 29.72 12.43 2.30
N HIS A 39 30.73 11.56 2.18
CA HIS A 39 31.34 10.60 3.12
C HIS A 39 30.75 9.19 3.41
N HIS A 40 31.32 8.22 2.66
CA HIS A 40 31.90 6.91 3.02
C HIS A 40 31.36 6.02 4.18
N ARG A 41 30.94 4.80 3.74
CA ARG A 41 31.29 3.44 4.22
C ARG A 41 31.12 3.10 5.72
N HIS A 42 30.06 2.35 6.03
CA HIS A 42 30.07 0.93 6.47
C HIS A 42 28.71 0.58 7.15
N ARG A 43 27.91 -0.30 6.53
CA ARG A 43 27.12 -1.42 7.14
C ARG A 43 25.91 -1.80 6.26
N HIS A 44 26.18 -2.72 5.34
CA HIS A 44 25.32 -3.25 4.27
C HIS A 44 24.08 -4.07 4.75
N LEU A 45 23.69 -3.99 6.03
CA LEU A 45 22.50 -4.64 6.59
C LEU A 45 21.44 -3.64 7.10
N PHE A 46 21.76 -2.34 7.09
CA PHE A 46 20.90 -1.22 7.53
C PHE A 46 20.45 -0.30 6.39
N ASP A 47 20.68 -0.68 5.12
CA ASP A 47 20.46 0.19 3.96
C ASP A 47 19.13 -0.04 3.23
N PHE A 48 18.20 -0.77 3.85
CA PHE A 48 16.82 -0.83 3.33
C PHE A 48 16.08 0.45 3.71
N ARG A 49 16.27 1.50 2.89
CA ARG A 49 15.50 2.74 2.94
C ARG A 49 14.55 2.78 1.74
N PRO A 50 13.35 2.15 1.84
CA PRO A 50 12.38 2.29 0.76
C PRO A 50 12.07 3.78 0.57
N SER A 51 11.80 4.20 -0.67
CA SER A 51 11.41 5.57 -0.99
C SER A 51 9.88 5.76 -1.01
N LYS A 52 9.13 4.67 -1.17
CA LYS A 52 7.67 4.63 -1.26
C LYS A 52 7.12 3.33 -0.67
N LEU A 53 5.90 3.39 -0.15
CA LEU A 53 5.13 2.25 0.36
C LEU A 53 3.84 2.18 -0.44
N PHE A 54 3.66 1.12 -1.21
CA PHE A 54 2.41 0.80 -1.87
C PHE A 54 1.66 -0.20 -1.00
N VAL A 55 0.41 0.12 -0.68
CA VAL A 55 -0.40 -0.66 0.25
C VAL A 55 -1.68 -1.09 -0.46
N PHE A 56 -1.95 -2.38 -0.40
CA PHE A 56 -3.20 -2.99 -0.85
C PHE A 56 -3.85 -3.70 0.34
N GLY A 57 -5.17 -3.67 0.41
CA GLY A 57 -5.92 -4.32 1.47
C GLY A 57 -7.32 -3.78 1.60
N ASP A 58 -7.90 -3.98 2.78
CA ASP A 58 -9.25 -3.56 3.14
C ASP A 58 -9.23 -2.35 4.10
N SER A 59 -10.31 -2.20 4.88
CA SER A 59 -10.46 -1.15 5.88
C SER A 59 -9.31 -1.05 6.89
N TYR A 60 -8.59 -2.14 7.18
CA TYR A 60 -7.46 -2.12 8.13
C TYR A 60 -6.28 -1.28 7.69
N VAL A 61 -6.15 -1.03 6.39
CA VAL A 61 -5.06 -0.26 5.81
C VAL A 61 -5.53 1.01 5.10
N ASP A 62 -6.85 1.22 5.05
CA ASP A 62 -7.47 2.37 4.39
C ASP A 62 -7.24 3.66 5.19
N THR A 63 -6.67 4.67 4.51
CA THR A 63 -6.41 6.00 5.06
C THR A 63 -7.33 7.08 4.50
N GLY A 64 -8.46 6.69 3.89
CA GLY A 64 -9.48 7.60 3.37
C GLY A 64 -9.81 7.44 1.88
N ASN A 65 -9.55 6.27 1.30
CA ASN A 65 -9.90 5.94 -0.08
C ASN A 65 -11.41 5.62 -0.23
N SER A 66 -12.05 5.18 0.85
CA SER A 66 -13.50 4.93 0.86
C SER A 66 -14.33 6.21 0.67
N ARG A 67 -15.44 6.13 -0.07
CA ARG A 67 -16.33 7.28 -0.35
C ARG A 67 -16.98 7.83 0.93
N ILE A 68 -16.91 9.17 1.11
CA ILE A 68 -17.45 9.89 2.28
C ILE A 68 -18.94 9.60 2.53
N SER A 69 -19.75 9.49 1.48
CA SER A 69 -21.19 9.26 1.59
C SER A 69 -21.57 7.84 2.02
N LEU A 70 -20.68 6.87 1.83
CA LEU A 70 -20.96 5.44 2.04
C LEU A 70 -20.28 4.88 3.28
N ALA A 71 -19.03 5.28 3.55
CA ALA A 71 -18.23 4.68 4.59
C ALA A 71 -18.46 5.32 5.97
N THR A 72 -18.64 4.47 6.98
CA THR A 72 -18.81 4.88 8.37
C THR A 72 -17.54 5.49 8.97
N SER A 73 -16.37 5.22 8.38
CA SER A 73 -15.05 5.77 8.79
C SER A 73 -14.92 7.29 8.67
N TRP A 74 -15.87 7.96 8.01
CA TRP A 74 -15.98 9.41 7.94
C TRP A 74 -16.86 10.03 9.03
N LYS A 75 -17.28 9.23 10.01
CA LYS A 75 -18.10 9.67 11.14
C LYS A 75 -17.40 9.38 12.47
N VAL A 76 -17.80 10.09 13.51
CA VAL A 76 -17.45 9.77 14.90
C VAL A 76 -17.90 8.32 15.21
N PRO A 77 -17.10 7.51 15.91
CA PRO A 77 -15.92 7.89 16.70
C PRO A 77 -14.58 7.80 15.96
N TYR A 78 -14.54 7.63 14.64
CA TYR A 78 -13.28 7.42 13.93
C TYR A 78 -12.41 8.67 13.86
N GLY A 79 -11.11 8.48 14.02
CA GLY A 79 -10.08 9.51 13.93
C GLY A 79 -10.04 10.53 15.07
N ILE A 80 -10.72 10.35 16.20
CA ILE A 80 -10.70 11.32 17.32
C ILE A 80 -9.31 11.36 17.96
N THR A 81 -8.72 10.20 18.27
CA THR A 81 -7.35 10.15 18.82
C THR A 81 -6.31 10.61 17.79
N PHE A 82 -6.46 10.20 16.53
CA PHE A 82 -5.63 10.69 15.42
C PHE A 82 -6.39 10.51 14.09
N PRO A 83 -6.52 11.55 13.26
CA PRO A 83 -5.84 12.85 13.31
C PRO A 83 -6.60 13.96 14.08
N GLY A 84 -7.56 13.63 14.95
CA GLY A 84 -8.41 14.60 15.66
C GLY A 84 -9.78 14.83 15.04
N LYS A 85 -10.08 14.15 13.92
CA LYS A 85 -11.37 14.16 13.22
C LYS A 85 -11.49 12.94 12.29
N PRO A 86 -12.72 12.55 11.91
CA PRO A 86 -12.91 11.50 10.92
C PRO A 86 -12.18 11.83 9.60
N ALA A 87 -11.33 10.91 9.17
CA ALA A 87 -10.50 11.04 7.97
C ALA A 87 -10.62 9.81 7.06
N GLY A 88 -11.71 9.05 7.19
CA GLY A 88 -11.95 7.85 6.39
C GLY A 88 -11.15 6.62 6.82
N ARG A 89 -10.50 6.68 7.99
CA ARG A 89 -9.77 5.57 8.63
C ARG A 89 -10.73 4.74 9.48
N PHE A 90 -10.68 3.42 9.38
CA PHE A 90 -11.46 2.52 10.23
C PHE A 90 -10.78 2.28 11.59
N SER A 91 -10.33 3.36 12.22
CA SER A 91 -9.69 3.38 13.55
C SER A 91 -9.97 4.73 14.20
N ASP A 92 -10.01 4.77 15.53
CA ASP A 92 -10.00 6.04 16.27
C ASP A 92 -8.63 6.75 16.17
N GLY A 93 -7.58 5.98 15.89
CA GLY A 93 -6.23 6.49 15.76
C GLY A 93 -5.55 6.08 14.45
N ARG A 94 -4.26 5.83 14.55
CA ARG A 94 -3.45 5.31 13.44
C ARG A 94 -3.94 3.93 13.02
N VAL A 95 -3.78 3.64 11.72
CA VAL A 95 -3.94 2.29 11.15
C VAL A 95 -2.56 1.68 10.88
N LEU A 96 -2.50 0.38 10.56
CA LEU A 96 -1.25 -0.37 10.46
C LEU A 96 -0.21 0.31 9.54
N THR A 97 -0.67 0.89 8.43
CA THR A 97 0.18 1.56 7.44
C THR A 97 0.89 2.80 7.98
N ASP A 98 0.32 3.50 8.96
CA ASP A 98 1.00 4.64 9.59
C ASP A 98 2.21 4.18 10.41
N PHE A 99 2.11 3.02 11.05
CA PHE A 99 3.21 2.45 11.84
C PHE A 99 4.30 1.89 10.92
N LEU A 100 3.93 1.19 9.85
CA LEU A 100 4.87 0.70 8.84
C LEU A 100 5.55 1.84 8.11
N GLY A 101 4.81 2.86 7.69
CA GLY A 101 5.37 4.06 7.08
C GLY A 101 6.34 4.75 8.03
N LYS A 102 5.98 4.90 9.31
CA LYS A 102 6.91 5.43 10.30
C LYS A 102 8.17 4.55 10.41
N TRP A 103 8.04 3.25 10.60
CA TRP A 103 9.22 2.36 10.73
C TRP A 103 10.10 2.31 9.48
N CYS A 104 9.52 2.33 8.28
CA CYS A 104 10.25 2.23 7.02
C CYS A 104 10.88 3.55 6.56
N PHE A 105 10.28 4.70 6.89
CA PHE A 105 10.74 6.02 6.42
C PHE A 105 11.36 6.90 7.52
N TRP A 106 11.17 6.58 8.80
CA TRP A 106 11.88 7.21 9.91
C TRP A 106 12.99 6.31 10.43
N ILE A 107 14.23 6.78 10.28
CA ILE A 107 15.37 6.29 11.06
C ILE A 107 15.54 7.26 12.24
N PRO A 108 15.61 6.77 13.49
CA PRO A 108 15.91 7.63 14.64
C PRO A 108 17.36 8.14 14.57
N LEU A 109 17.55 9.41 14.91
CA LEU A 109 18.63 9.78 15.82
C LEU A 109 17.99 10.00 17.19
#